data_AF-A0A2T2V014-F1
#
_entry.id   AF-A0A2T2V014-F1
#
_cell.length_a   1.000
_cell.length_b   1.000
_cell.length_c   1.000
_cell.angle_alpha   90.00
_cell.angle_beta   90.00
_cell.angle_gamma   90.00
#
_symmetry.space_group_name_H-M   'P 1'
#
loop_
_entity.id
_entity.type
_entity.pdbx_description
1 polymer ?
#
loop_
_entity_poly.entity_id
_entity_poly.type
_entity_poly.pdbx_seq_one_letter_code
_entity_poly.pdbx_strand_id
1 'polypeptide(L)'
;MTTEQDTPQSESLQDELTERGREVWLAGLGALATVEEEGTKLFSRLVDRGQEFEEERRSKLEEATEKVRQQSDEALTQLEEASEETQSAVAESVNAALDRFGVPTQKEVDDLADKVDHLSQQVDNLAQSLSEDEDSSSDDQE
;
A
#
# COMPACT_ATOMS: atom_id res chain seq x y z
N MET A 1 53.27 -81.40 9.93
CA MET A 1 53.12 -80.01 9.45
C MET A 1 51.66 -79.81 9.14
N THR A 2 51.13 -78.65 9.55
CA THR A 2 49.73 -78.27 9.77
C THR A 2 48.72 -78.53 8.63
N THR A 3 47.46 -78.81 9.00
CA THR A 3 46.23 -78.23 8.43
C THR A 3 45.11 -78.46 9.47
N GLU A 4 44.84 -77.52 10.40
CA GLU A 4 43.79 -76.46 10.38
C GLU A 4 42.37 -77.02 10.11
N GLN A 5 41.48 -77.22 11.10
CA GLN A 5 40.58 -76.31 11.86
C GLN A 5 39.29 -75.83 11.12
N ASP A 6 38.18 -75.90 11.88
CA ASP A 6 36.98 -75.03 11.89
C ASP A 6 35.73 -75.33 11.03
N THR A 7 34.66 -75.92 11.63
CA THR A 7 33.24 -75.59 11.31
C THR A 7 32.26 -76.13 12.37
N PRO A 8 31.96 -75.37 13.44
CA PRO A 8 30.55 -75.23 13.86
C PRO A 8 30.14 -73.78 14.20
N GLN A 9 31.03 -72.80 14.06
CA GLN A 9 30.75 -71.40 14.41
C GLN A 9 29.96 -70.63 13.34
N SER A 10 29.94 -71.10 12.09
CA SER A 10 29.25 -70.41 11.00
C SER A 10 27.72 -70.51 11.10
N GLU A 11 27.17 -71.66 11.49
CA GLU A 11 25.72 -71.87 11.57
C GLU A 11 25.06 -71.01 12.67
N SER A 12 25.65 -70.94 13.88
CA SER A 12 25.11 -70.11 14.97
C SER A 12 25.10 -68.61 14.65
N LEU A 13 26.10 -68.14 13.90
CA LEU A 13 26.16 -66.76 13.47
C LEU A 13 25.09 -66.43 12.42
N GLN A 14 24.73 -67.39 11.56
CA GLN A 14 23.67 -67.20 10.56
C GLN A 14 22.27 -67.18 11.20
N ASP A 15 22.04 -68.03 12.20
CA ASP A 15 20.78 -68.04 12.96
C ASP A 15 20.62 -66.73 13.75
N GLU A 16 21.67 -66.27 14.43
CA GLU A 16 21.63 -65.02 15.19
C GLU A 16 21.44 -63.79 14.29
N LEU A 17 22.01 -63.79 13.08
CA LEU A 17 21.80 -62.73 12.10
C LEU A 17 20.36 -62.71 11.57
N THR A 18 19.76 -63.88 11.39
CA THR A 18 18.39 -64.04 10.91
C THR A 18 17.38 -63.58 11.97
N GLU A 19 17.62 -63.94 13.24
CA GLU A 19 16.79 -63.51 14.38
C GLU A 19 16.83 -61.98 14.54
N ARG A 20 18.02 -61.38 14.52
CA ARG A 20 18.18 -59.92 14.59
C ARG A 20 17.58 -59.20 13.38
N GLY A 21 17.70 -59.79 12.19
CA GLY A 21 17.07 -59.28 10.97
C GLY A 21 15.54 -59.25 11.07
N ARG A 22 14.95 -60.28 11.69
CA ARG A 22 13.51 -60.36 11.98
C ARG A 22 13.07 -59.30 12.99
N GLU A 23 13.84 -59.08 14.06
CA GLU A 23 13.55 -58.02 15.03
C GLU A 23 13.57 -56.62 14.41
N VAL A 24 14.58 -56.32 13.60
CA VAL A 24 14.68 -55.04 12.88
C VAL A 24 13.50 -54.87 11.92
N TRP A 25 13.11 -55.93 11.22
CA TRP A 25 11.96 -55.90 10.31
C TRP A 25 10.64 -55.67 11.07
N LEU A 26 10.43 -56.37 12.20
CA LEU A 26 9.25 -56.19 13.04
C LEU A 26 9.20 -54.79 13.68
N ALA A 27 10.34 -54.24 14.09
CA ALA A 27 10.43 -52.87 14.57
C ALA A 27 10.09 -51.85 13.47
N GLY A 28 10.55 -52.10 12.24
CA GLY A 28 10.19 -51.29 11.07
C GLY A 28 8.69 -51.31 10.77
N LEU A 29 8.05 -52.49 10.84
CA LEU A 29 6.60 -52.62 10.68
C LEU A 29 5.82 -52.00 11.85
N GLY A 30 6.32 -52.12 13.07
CA GLY A 30 5.75 -51.49 14.26
C GLY A 30 5.77 -49.96 14.16
N ALA A 31 6.90 -49.37 13.78
CA ALA A 31 7.03 -47.92 13.60
C ALA A 31 6.08 -47.38 12.50
N LEU A 32 5.90 -48.12 11.41
CA LEU A 32 4.95 -47.76 10.35
C LEU A 32 3.50 -47.80 10.87
N ALA A 33 3.12 -48.84 11.62
CA ALA A 33 1.79 -48.93 12.24
C ALA A 33 1.56 -47.84 13.30
N THR A 34 2.59 -47.48 14.08
CA THR A 34 2.52 -46.39 15.07
C THR A 34 2.29 -45.03 14.40
N VAL A 35 2.85 -44.80 13.21
CA VAL A 35 2.56 -43.59 12.42
C VAL A 35 1.10 -43.55 11.97
N GLU A 36 0.46 -44.68 11.68
CA GLU A 36 -0.97 -44.72 11.35
C GLU A 36 -1.86 -44.46 12.58
N GLU A 37 -1.55 -45.06 13.73
CA GLU A 37 -2.38 -44.96 14.94
C GLU A 37 -2.23 -43.60 15.65
N GLU A 38 -1.00 -43.08 15.77
CA GLU A 38 -0.75 -41.81 16.46
C GLU A 38 -0.65 -40.60 15.52
N GLY A 39 -0.47 -40.83 14.21
CA GLY A 39 -0.29 -39.78 13.21
C GLY A 39 -1.50 -38.85 13.08
N THR A 40 -2.73 -39.38 13.13
CA THR A 40 -3.94 -38.52 13.06
C THR A 40 -4.04 -37.59 14.28
N LYS A 41 -3.66 -38.07 15.47
CA LYS A 41 -3.68 -37.27 16.70
C LYS A 41 -2.57 -36.22 16.71
N LEU A 42 -1.39 -36.57 16.19
CA LEU A 42 -0.28 -35.63 16.03
C LEU A 42 -0.61 -34.54 14.99
N PHE A 43 -1.19 -34.95 13.86
CA PHE A 43 -1.65 -34.05 12.81
C PHE A 43 -2.72 -33.09 13.33
N SER A 44 -3.73 -33.59 14.04
CA SER A 44 -4.79 -32.75 14.61
C SER A 44 -4.21 -31.69 15.57
N ARG A 45 -3.27 -32.08 16.44
CA ARG A 45 -2.57 -31.13 17.33
C ARG A 45 -1.76 -30.09 16.56
N LEU A 46 -1.11 -30.47 15.46
CA LEU A 46 -0.36 -29.54 14.62
C LEU A 46 -1.30 -28.57 13.90
N VAL A 47 -2.47 -29.03 13.47
CA VAL A 47 -3.51 -28.18 12.87
C VAL A 47 -4.06 -27.20 13.90
N ASP A 48 -4.44 -27.65 15.09
CA ASP A 48 -4.94 -26.79 16.17
C ASP A 48 -3.90 -25.72 16.55
N ARG A 49 -2.63 -26.13 16.69
CA ARG A 49 -1.51 -25.22 16.96
C ARG A 49 -1.30 -24.20 15.83
N GLY A 50 -1.50 -24.64 14.58
CA GLY A 50 -1.40 -23.78 13.40
C GLY A 50 -2.53 -22.74 13.35
N GLN A 51 -3.76 -23.15 13.66
CA GLN A 51 -4.91 -22.25 13.73
C GLN A 51 -4.75 -21.21 14.84
N GLU A 52 -4.33 -21.62 16.04
CA GLU A 52 -4.03 -20.70 17.15
C GLU A 52 -2.95 -19.69 16.78
N PHE A 53 -1.89 -20.15 16.09
CA PHE A 53 -0.82 -19.28 15.61
C PHE A 53 -1.26 -18.32 14.50
N GLU A 54 -2.12 -18.77 13.58
CA GLU A 54 -2.71 -17.93 12.53
C GLU A 54 -3.59 -16.83 13.14
N GLU A 55 -4.47 -17.17 14.08
CA GLU A 55 -5.35 -16.21 14.75
C GLU A 55 -4.56 -15.16 15.54
N GLU A 56 -3.55 -15.57 16.31
CA GLU A 56 -2.70 -14.65 17.06
C GLU A 56 -1.91 -13.70 16.14
N ARG A 57 -1.49 -14.20 14.97
CA ARG A 57 -0.74 -13.42 13.99
C ARG A 57 -1.63 -12.50 13.15
N ARG A 58 -2.84 -12.94 12.79
CA ARG A 58 -3.80 -12.16 12.00
C ARG A 58 -4.20 -10.88 12.73
N SER A 59 -4.53 -10.97 14.02
CA SER A 59 -4.87 -9.80 14.85
C SER A 59 -3.71 -8.79 14.92
N LYS A 60 -2.47 -9.27 15.10
CA LYS A 60 -1.27 -8.41 15.14
C LYS A 60 -0.95 -7.78 13.77
N LEU A 61 -1.26 -8.49 12.68
CA LEU A 61 -1.08 -7.99 11.31
C LEU A 61 -2.14 -6.92 10.95
N GLU A 62 -3.38 -7.09 11.37
CA GLU A 62 -4.44 -6.09 11.17
C GLU A 62 -4.10 -4.78 11.88
N GLU A 63 -3.73 -4.82 13.18
CA GLU A 63 -3.30 -3.62 13.91
C GLU A 63 -2.07 -2.95 13.30
N ALA A 64 -1.07 -3.74 12.87
CA ALA A 64 0.13 -3.20 12.23
C ALA A 64 -0.20 -2.54 10.87
N THR A 65 -1.12 -3.13 10.11
CA THR A 65 -1.52 -2.62 8.79
C THR A 65 -2.34 -1.33 8.94
N GLU A 66 -3.26 -1.26 9.91
CA GLU A 66 -4.03 -0.05 10.25
C GLU A 66 -3.08 1.10 10.62
N LYS A 67 -2.11 0.82 11.50
CA LYS A 67 -1.13 1.81 11.96
C LYS A 67 -0.22 2.32 10.83
N VAL A 68 0.22 1.42 9.93
CA VAL A 68 1.03 1.79 8.76
C VAL A 68 0.22 2.63 7.77
N ARG A 69 -1.05 2.29 7.53
CA ARG A 69 -1.94 3.10 6.68
C ARG A 69 -2.11 4.51 7.23
N GLN A 70 -2.44 4.64 8.52
CA GLN A 70 -2.63 5.94 9.15
C GLN A 70 -1.37 6.81 9.13
N GLN A 71 -0.19 6.22 9.40
CA GLN A 71 1.08 6.95 9.30
C GLN A 71 1.44 7.34 7.86
N SER A 72 1.06 6.53 6.87
CA SER A 72 1.26 6.85 5.46
C SER A 72 0.36 8.00 5.01
N ASP A 73 -0.92 7.98 5.38
CA ASP A 73 -1.87 9.06 5.03
C ASP A 73 -1.46 10.40 5.67
N GLU A 74 -1.02 10.37 6.93
CA GLU A 74 -0.54 11.57 7.64
C GLU A 74 0.77 12.11 7.05
N ALA A 75 1.67 11.23 6.59
CA ALA A 75 2.91 11.64 5.92
C ALA A 75 2.65 12.19 4.50
N LEU A 76 1.70 11.60 3.75
CA LEU A 76 1.30 12.10 2.44
C LEU A 76 0.66 13.49 2.54
N THR A 77 -0.24 13.68 3.51
CA THR A 77 -0.90 14.99 3.74
C THR A 77 0.12 16.07 4.07
N GLN A 78 1.07 15.80 4.97
CA GLN A 78 2.13 16.76 5.31
C GLN A 78 3.06 17.06 4.13
N LEU A 79 3.30 16.08 3.25
CA LEU A 79 4.11 16.28 2.06
C LEU A 79 3.39 17.15 1.01
N GLU A 80 2.08 16.95 0.85
CA GLU A 80 1.24 17.77 -0.03
C GLU A 80 1.21 19.23 0.46
N GLU A 81 0.99 19.45 1.76
CA GLU A 81 0.99 20.80 2.36
C GLU A 81 2.35 21.50 2.21
N ALA A 82 3.45 20.79 2.49
CA ALA A 82 4.80 21.33 2.27
C ALA A 82 5.10 21.59 0.78
N SER A 83 4.57 20.77 -0.12
CA SER A 83 4.72 20.98 -1.57
C SER A 83 3.98 22.23 -2.04
N GLU A 84 2.75 22.45 -1.56
CA GLU A 84 1.97 23.65 -1.90
C GLU A 84 2.63 24.93 -1.37
N GLU A 85 3.19 24.90 -0.15
CA GLU A 85 3.92 26.03 0.43
C GLU A 85 5.17 26.37 -0.40
N THR A 86 5.94 25.36 -0.80
CA THR A 86 7.13 25.57 -1.63
C THR A 86 6.79 26.08 -3.03
N GLN A 87 5.73 25.56 -3.65
CA GLN A 87 5.26 26.05 -4.95
C GLN A 87 4.84 27.53 -4.88
N SER A 88 4.18 27.93 -3.79
CA SER A 88 3.77 29.32 -3.55
C SER A 88 4.98 30.24 -3.37
N ALA A 89 5.97 29.84 -2.57
CA ALA A 89 7.19 30.62 -2.35
C ALA A 89 8.03 30.78 -3.64
N VAL A 90 8.05 29.75 -4.49
CA VAL A 90 8.71 29.80 -5.81
C VAL A 90 7.94 30.72 -6.75
N ALA A 91 6.61 30.62 -6.81
CA ALA A 91 5.77 31.49 -7.64
C ALA A 91 5.95 32.96 -7.26
N GLU A 92 5.94 33.28 -5.96
CA GLU A 92 6.19 34.64 -5.45
C GLU A 92 7.57 35.15 -5.87
N SER A 93 8.60 34.31 -5.73
CA SER A 93 9.97 34.67 -6.12
C SER A 93 10.11 34.92 -7.62
N VAL A 94 9.43 34.13 -8.45
CA VAL A 94 9.39 34.30 -9.90
C VAL A 94 8.63 35.58 -10.28
N ASN A 95 7.47 35.82 -9.68
CA ASN A 95 6.70 37.05 -9.91
C ASN A 95 7.52 38.29 -9.54
N ALA A 96 8.16 38.31 -8.36
CA ALA A 96 9.02 39.41 -7.95
C ALA A 96 10.21 39.65 -8.90
N ALA A 97 10.74 38.59 -9.51
CA ALA A 97 11.77 38.73 -10.54
C ALA A 97 11.21 39.34 -11.83
N LEU A 98 10.05 38.86 -12.30
CA LEU A 98 9.37 39.37 -13.50
C LEU A 98 9.03 40.86 -13.36
N ASP A 99 8.51 41.27 -12.21
CA ASP A 99 8.23 42.67 -11.88
C ASP A 99 9.48 43.54 -11.97
N ARG A 100 10.61 43.03 -11.47
CA ARG A 100 11.90 43.74 -11.52
C ARG A 100 12.42 43.90 -12.95
N PHE A 101 12.03 43.03 -13.86
CA PHE A 101 12.33 43.14 -15.29
C PHE A 101 11.21 43.83 -16.10
N GLY A 102 10.14 44.28 -15.43
CA GLY A 102 9.01 44.99 -16.05
C GLY A 102 8.12 44.10 -16.90
N VAL A 103 8.10 42.78 -16.64
CA VAL A 103 7.24 41.82 -17.35
C VAL A 103 5.96 41.62 -16.52
N PRO A 104 4.78 42.01 -17.06
CA PRO A 104 3.51 41.81 -16.35
C PRO A 104 3.23 40.32 -16.11
N THR A 105 2.74 39.99 -14.92
CA THR A 105 2.34 38.62 -14.58
C THR A 105 0.96 38.28 -15.16
N GLN A 106 0.67 36.99 -15.35
CA GLN A 106 -0.63 36.53 -15.86
C GLN A 106 -1.79 37.04 -14.98
N LYS A 107 -1.60 37.01 -13.65
CA LYS A 107 -2.61 37.46 -12.70
C LYS A 107 -2.93 38.95 -12.88
N GLU A 108 -1.92 39.79 -13.08
CA GLU A 108 -2.14 41.22 -13.29
C GLU A 108 -2.82 41.52 -14.63
N VAL A 109 -2.53 40.72 -15.66
CA VAL A 109 -3.21 40.81 -16.95
C VAL A 109 -4.68 40.45 -16.80
N ASP A 110 -4.98 39.38 -16.08
CA ASP A 110 -6.36 38.93 -15.82
C ASP A 110 -7.11 39.97 -14.97
N ASP A 111 -6.52 40.43 -13.86
CA ASP A 111 -7.08 41.47 -12.99
C ASP A 111 -7.31 42.80 -13.74
N LEU A 112 -6.52 43.10 -14.78
CA LEU A 112 -6.71 44.26 -15.65
C LEU A 112 -7.82 44.03 -16.67
N ALA A 113 -7.91 42.84 -17.28
CA ALA A 113 -8.97 42.48 -18.21
C ALA A 113 -10.35 42.61 -17.55
N ASP A 114 -10.50 42.09 -16.32
CA ASP A 114 -11.75 42.20 -15.56
C ASP A 114 -12.17 43.66 -15.30
N LYS A 115 -11.20 44.53 -14.98
CA LYS A 115 -11.47 45.97 -14.78
C LYS A 115 -11.89 46.65 -16.08
N VAL A 116 -11.32 46.25 -17.21
CA VAL A 116 -11.69 46.78 -18.53
C VAL A 116 -13.09 46.34 -18.91
N ASP A 117 -13.45 45.08 -18.67
CA ASP A 117 -14.80 44.56 -18.93
C ASP A 117 -15.84 45.29 -18.07
N HIS A 118 -15.56 45.45 -16.77
CA HIS A 118 -16.43 46.21 -15.87
C HIS A 118 -16.62 47.65 -16.34
N LEU A 119 -15.53 48.34 -16.70
CA LEU A 119 -15.61 49.71 -17.19
C LEU A 119 -16.38 49.81 -18.51
N SER A 120 -16.16 48.86 -19.42
CA SER A 120 -16.89 48.79 -20.70
C SER A 120 -18.39 48.65 -20.47
N GLN A 121 -18.79 47.80 -19.52
CA GLN A 121 -20.19 47.64 -19.15
C GLN A 121 -20.79 48.90 -18.52
N GLN A 122 -20.03 49.65 -17.73
CA GLN A 122 -20.49 50.93 -17.19
C GLN A 122 -20.66 51.98 -18.30
N VAL A 123 -19.76 52.02 -19.27
CA VAL A 123 -19.85 52.93 -20.42
C VAL A 123 -21.07 52.59 -21.28
N ASP A 124 -21.29 51.31 -21.57
CA ASP A 124 -22.46 50.85 -22.34
C ASP A 124 -23.76 51.21 -21.63
N ASN A 125 -23.86 50.96 -20.31
CA ASN A 125 -25.04 51.34 -19.53
C ASN A 125 -25.29 52.86 -19.55
N LEU A 126 -24.23 53.67 -19.44
CA LEU A 126 -24.37 55.13 -19.48
C LEU A 126 -24.82 55.60 -20.85
N ALA A 127 -24.24 55.05 -21.92
CA ALA A 127 -24.64 55.33 -23.30
C ALA A 127 -26.12 54.96 -23.53
N GLN A 128 -26.57 53.83 -22.98
CA GLN A 128 -27.95 53.37 -23.06
C GLN A 128 -28.91 54.32 -22.34
N SER A 129 -28.58 54.72 -21.10
CA SER A 129 -29.39 55.70 -20.36
C SER A 129 -29.50 57.05 -21.06
N LEU A 130 -28.43 57.51 -21.72
CA LEU A 130 -28.44 58.75 -22.49
C LEU A 130 -29.35 58.65 -23.70
N SER A 131 -29.40 57.50 -24.39
CA SER A 131 -30.33 57.30 -25.51
C SER A 131 -31.79 57.20 -25.06
N GLU A 132 -32.06 56.59 -23.90
CA GLU A 132 -33.43 56.48 -23.35
C GLU A 132 -33.98 57.84 -22.90
N ASP A 133 -33.13 58.74 -22.40
CA ASP A 133 -33.50 60.14 -22.08
C ASP A 133 -33.85 60.96 -23.35
N GLU A 134 -33.18 60.71 -24.48
CA GLU A 134 -33.46 61.42 -25.74
C GLU A 134 -34.80 60.98 -26.38
N ASP A 135 -35.09 59.68 -26.38
CA ASP A 135 -36.35 59.14 -26.92
C ASP A 135 -37.56 59.55 -26.07
N SER A 136 -37.44 59.54 -24.74
CA SER A 136 -38.55 59.94 -23.83
C SER A 136 -38.89 61.43 -23.88
N SER A 137 -37.96 62.31 -24.28
CA SER A 137 -38.25 63.74 -24.49
C SER A 137 -39.03 64.03 -25.78
N SER A 138 -39.08 63.06 -26.70
CA SER A 138 -39.72 63.20 -28.01
C SER A 138 -41.22 62.85 -27.98
N ASP A 139 -41.67 62.05 -27.00
CA ASP A 139 -43.06 61.60 -26.84
C ASP A 139 -43.98 62.60 -26.08
N ASP A 140 -43.44 63.64 -25.42
CA ASP A 140 -44.23 64.68 -24.72
C ASP A 140 -44.69 65.83 -25.65
N GLN A 141 -44.40 65.74 -26.96
CA GLN A 141 -44.84 66.69 -28.00
C GLN A 141 -45.82 66.03 -28.99
N GLU A 142 -47.01 65.65 -28.54
CA GLU A 142 -48.17 65.38 -29.43
C GLU A 142 -49.48 65.97 -28.88
#